data_AF-A0A522BQK4-F1
#
_entry.id   AF-A0A522BQK4-F1
#
_cell.length_a   1.000
_cell.length_b   1.000
_cell.length_c   1.000
_cell.angle_alpha   90.00
_cell.angle_beta   90.00
_cell.angle_gamma   90.00
#
_symmetry.space_group_name_H-M   'P 1'
#
loop_
_entity.id
_entity.type
_entity.pdbx_description
1 polymer ?
#
loop_
_entity_poly.entity_id
_entity_poly.type
_entity_poly.pdbx_seq_one_letter_code
_entity_poly.pdbx_strand_id
1 'polypeptide(L)'
;MNRNSGFLRKRCSGLKLARLWGLTICMLILTACGSGGEELFEATAPDGAAAEASADAASEAEAVSDSSDAVWEDSGAKPQGKLSGDFRVNSFGWRPADTKIAVLLDHGGAAVALRRTADNAVVATYTPSPVKLEGKYSGDQYSTVDFSSFTTPGEYYLYLPSADSRSYVFRLAENVYDIVGVAAAKASYFQRCYHDKVLPYAADTLGGFPGKGGQWVDGVCHAGDSKVPPGPGSANNGTLDLHGGWHDAGDYQKTLWERGVPQMLFAYEVNPAVWKDGQSNIPESGNGIPDILDEVKWELDFYLRMQRPDGHFLSALKGQETLTTTVSPPSASNESRFYFDGTSPPEGDGWSGQSVTIARATGNVVLSLAHAAIVFRATGQTATGNGYAAAAASGWNWLAAKSLSGEERSLKAAAAAAVFRMDPAIATAKSFADAFPWDTWDGAIAADTVTPADAALSCGAWHYLLNVS
;
A
#
# COMPACT_ATOMS: atom_id res chain seq x y z
N MET A 1 -30.81 6.88 -47.76
CA MET A 1 -30.46 8.17 -47.13
C MET A 1 -30.07 7.86 -45.68
N ASN A 2 -28.79 7.63 -45.36
CA ASN A 2 -27.78 8.62 -44.92
C ASN A 2 -28.27 9.44 -43.71
N ARG A 3 -27.61 9.61 -42.55
CA ARG A 3 -26.28 9.34 -41.95
C ARG A 3 -26.52 9.41 -40.42
N ASN A 4 -26.01 8.53 -39.55
CA ASN A 4 -24.78 8.76 -38.78
C ASN A 4 -24.51 7.52 -37.89
N SER A 5 -23.80 6.54 -38.43
CA SER A 5 -23.28 5.37 -37.71
C SER A 5 -21.74 5.40 -37.62
N GLY A 6 -21.16 6.60 -37.53
CA GLY A 6 -19.74 6.87 -37.83
C GLY A 6 -18.88 7.46 -36.72
N PHE A 7 -19.27 7.43 -35.44
CA PHE A 7 -18.48 8.05 -34.35
C PHE A 7 -17.88 7.06 -33.32
N LEU A 8 -18.31 5.80 -33.29
CA LEU A 8 -17.81 4.81 -32.31
C LEU A 8 -16.92 3.69 -32.91
N ARG A 9 -16.75 3.62 -34.23
CA ARG A 9 -15.91 2.60 -34.90
C ARG A 9 -14.48 3.06 -35.26
N LYS A 10 -14.07 4.28 -34.89
CA LYS A 10 -12.74 4.85 -35.25
C LYS A 10 -11.80 5.15 -34.07
N ARG A 11 -12.07 4.65 -32.86
CA ARG A 11 -11.10 4.68 -31.75
C ARG A 11 -10.49 3.32 -31.36
N CYS A 12 -10.90 2.21 -31.96
CA CYS A 12 -10.34 0.87 -31.66
C CYS A 12 -9.28 0.36 -32.65
N SER A 13 -8.66 1.23 -33.45
CA SER A 13 -7.59 0.83 -34.38
C SER A 13 -6.38 1.78 -34.42
N GLY A 14 -6.20 2.64 -33.42
CA GLY A 14 -5.08 3.60 -33.45
C GLY A 14 -4.74 4.36 -32.17
N LEU A 15 -5.31 4.00 -31.01
CA LEU A 15 -4.81 4.53 -29.74
C LEU A 15 -3.75 3.57 -29.19
N LYS A 16 -2.50 3.98 -29.35
CA LYS A 16 -1.31 3.37 -28.76
C LYS A 16 -1.60 2.96 -27.30
N LEU A 17 -1.54 1.66 -27.06
CA LEU A 17 -1.34 1.01 -25.77
C LEU A 17 -0.11 1.54 -24.97
N ALA A 18 0.65 2.50 -25.52
CA ALA A 18 1.90 2.99 -24.94
C ALA A 18 1.78 4.30 -24.13
N ARG A 19 0.58 4.89 -23.95
CA ARG A 19 0.43 6.16 -23.21
C ARG A 19 -0.28 6.06 -21.85
N LEU A 20 -0.73 4.87 -21.43
CA LEU A 20 -1.18 4.62 -20.06
C LEU A 20 -0.09 3.98 -19.17
N TRP A 21 1.08 3.65 -19.72
CA TRP A 21 2.15 2.93 -19.01
C TRP A 21 3.31 3.83 -18.56
N GLY A 22 2.99 5.03 -18.06
CA GLY A 22 4.01 6.04 -17.72
C GLY A 22 3.81 6.81 -16.43
N LEU A 23 2.79 6.54 -15.61
CA LEU A 23 2.51 7.34 -14.42
C LEU A 23 1.71 6.58 -13.36
N THR A 24 2.18 5.41 -12.91
CA THR A 24 1.62 4.78 -11.69
C THR A 24 2.61 3.80 -11.04
N ILE A 25 3.79 4.28 -10.66
CA ILE A 25 4.63 3.62 -9.63
C ILE A 25 5.31 4.74 -8.84
N CYS A 26 4.66 5.17 -7.75
CA CYS A 26 5.26 5.73 -6.53
C CYS A 26 4.14 6.35 -5.68
N MET A 27 3.53 5.53 -4.82
CA MET A 27 3.07 5.86 -3.47
C MET A 27 2.23 4.68 -2.98
N LEU A 28 2.93 3.66 -2.49
CA LEU A 28 2.43 2.80 -1.44
C LEU A 28 3.48 2.88 -0.34
N ILE A 29 2.99 2.99 0.90
CA ILE A 29 3.67 3.33 2.16
C ILE A 29 3.46 4.81 2.55
N LEU A 30 2.68 4.96 3.65
CA LEU A 30 2.32 6.14 4.45
C LEU A 30 1.10 6.98 4.00
N THR A 31 -0.09 6.47 4.34
CA THR A 31 -1.22 7.31 4.77
C THR A 31 -1.78 6.80 6.09
N ALA A 32 -1.12 7.18 7.18
CA ALA A 32 -1.74 7.35 8.48
C ALA A 32 -1.24 8.71 9.01
N CYS A 33 -2.03 9.76 8.80
CA CYS A 33 -1.78 11.05 9.42
C CYS A 33 -3.10 11.52 10.03
N GLY A 34 -3.09 11.69 11.36
CA GLY A 34 -4.21 12.22 12.11
C GLY A 34 -4.51 13.65 11.69
N SER A 35 -5.77 13.92 11.38
CA SER A 35 -6.28 15.27 11.21
C SER A 35 -6.96 15.71 12.50
N GLY A 36 -6.21 16.38 13.38
CA GLY A 36 -6.79 17.23 14.42
C GLY A 36 -7.21 18.55 13.79
N GLY A 37 -8.52 18.78 13.66
CA GLY A 37 -9.05 20.08 13.29
C GLY A 37 -9.07 21.01 14.50
N GLU A 38 -8.40 22.15 14.41
CA GLU A 38 -8.57 23.26 15.35
C GLU A 38 -9.82 24.06 14.95
N GLU A 39 -10.89 23.97 15.75
CA GLU A 39 -11.93 24.99 15.76
C GLU A 39 -11.50 26.13 16.70
N LEU A 40 -11.43 27.33 16.13
CA LEU A 40 -11.25 28.60 16.82
C LEU A 40 -12.44 28.86 17.76
N PHE A 41 -12.24 28.71 19.06
CA PHE A 41 -13.10 29.29 20.08
C PHE A 41 -12.40 30.47 20.75
N GLU A 42 -12.95 31.65 20.52
CA GLU A 42 -12.61 32.90 21.17
C GLU A 42 -13.17 32.84 22.62
N ALA A 43 -12.28 32.70 23.61
CA ALA A 43 -12.64 32.79 25.02
C ALA A 43 -11.69 33.76 25.74
N THR A 44 -12.24 34.89 26.12
CA THR A 44 -11.64 35.95 26.93
C THR A 44 -11.15 35.42 28.29
N ALA A 45 -9.90 35.69 28.64
CA ALA A 45 -9.34 35.47 29.97
C ALA A 45 -9.77 36.56 30.97
N PRO A 46 -9.75 36.25 32.28
CA PRO A 46 -9.28 37.22 33.25
C PRO A 46 -8.14 36.68 34.13
N ASP A 47 -7.13 37.53 34.22
CA ASP A 47 -6.04 37.71 35.19
C ASP A 47 -6.01 36.87 36.48
N GLY A 48 -4.81 36.37 36.81
CA GLY A 48 -4.50 35.84 38.13
C GLY A 48 -3.12 35.19 38.23
N ALA A 49 -2.12 35.99 38.61
CA ALA A 49 -0.73 35.63 38.80
C ALA A 49 -0.46 34.38 39.68
N ALA A 50 0.54 33.59 39.31
CA ALA A 50 1.73 33.35 40.13
C ALA A 50 2.81 32.63 39.30
N ALA A 51 4.00 33.22 39.29
CA ALA A 51 5.21 32.69 38.70
C ALA A 51 5.87 31.67 39.62
N GLU A 52 6.35 30.56 39.07
CA GLU A 52 7.61 29.95 39.50
C GLU A 52 8.39 29.52 38.27
N ALA A 53 9.60 30.06 38.16
CA ALA A 53 10.55 29.78 37.11
C ALA A 53 11.29 28.47 37.40
N SER A 54 11.48 27.65 36.37
CA SER A 54 12.70 26.85 36.26
C SER A 54 13.27 27.03 34.86
N ALA A 55 14.51 27.52 34.84
CA ALA A 55 15.32 27.70 33.66
C ALA A 55 15.98 26.36 33.31
N ASP A 56 15.96 26.00 32.03
CA ASP A 56 17.06 25.42 31.25
C ASP A 56 16.51 24.50 30.16
N ALA A 57 16.66 24.94 28.90
CA ALA A 57 16.75 24.09 27.72
C ALA A 57 17.41 24.92 26.60
N ALA A 58 18.69 25.22 26.79
CA ALA A 58 19.55 25.64 25.69
C ALA A 58 19.91 24.41 24.85
N SER A 59 19.64 24.51 23.55
CA SER A 59 20.27 23.82 22.42
C SER A 59 21.19 22.64 22.71
N GLU A 60 20.75 21.43 22.32
CA GLU A 60 21.66 20.40 21.80
C GLU A 60 21.09 19.91 20.47
N ALA A 61 21.67 20.39 19.38
CA ALA A 61 21.63 19.70 18.11
C ALA A 61 22.52 18.47 18.27
N GLU A 62 21.94 17.34 18.66
CA GLU A 62 22.67 16.08 18.68
C GLU A 62 23.09 15.73 17.25
N ALA A 63 24.41 15.59 17.09
CA ALA A 63 25.00 15.03 15.89
C ALA A 63 24.50 13.60 15.73
N VAL A 64 23.65 13.38 14.74
CA VAL A 64 23.30 12.03 14.27
C VAL A 64 24.60 11.38 13.82
N SER A 65 25.09 10.42 14.60
CA SER A 65 26.24 9.61 14.23
C SER A 65 25.86 8.79 13.00
N ASP A 66 26.56 9.03 11.91
CA ASP A 66 26.37 8.41 10.60
C ASP A 66 26.61 6.89 10.68
N SER A 67 25.53 6.13 10.83
CA SER A 67 25.54 4.66 10.72
C SER A 67 25.31 4.18 9.27
N SER A 68 25.17 5.10 8.31
CA SER A 68 25.06 4.72 6.89
C SER A 68 26.40 4.32 6.27
N ASP A 69 27.51 4.67 6.93
CA ASP A 69 28.87 4.25 6.58
C ASP A 69 29.15 2.77 6.91
N ALA A 70 28.30 2.10 7.70
CA ALA A 70 28.59 0.77 8.26
C ALA A 70 28.02 -0.42 7.47
N VAL A 71 27.34 -0.22 6.33
CA VAL A 71 26.58 -1.32 5.68
C VAL A 71 27.10 -1.73 4.29
N TRP A 72 28.33 -1.34 3.96
CA TRP A 72 29.01 -1.77 2.74
C TRP A 72 30.48 -2.05 3.05
N GLU A 73 30.76 -3.18 3.70
CA GLU A 73 32.09 -3.77 3.63
C GLU A 73 32.30 -4.30 2.20
N ASP A 74 32.69 -3.43 1.26
CA ASP A 74 33.34 -3.86 0.03
C ASP A 74 34.32 -2.78 -0.48
N SER A 75 35.42 -3.30 -1.03
CA SER A 75 36.70 -2.78 -1.50
C SER A 75 36.78 -1.52 -2.39
N GLY A 76 35.74 -0.68 -2.45
CA GLY A 76 35.67 0.52 -3.30
C GLY A 76 36.21 1.81 -2.68
N ALA A 77 36.42 2.83 -3.53
CA ALA A 77 36.70 4.19 -3.05
C ALA A 77 35.46 4.76 -2.32
N LYS A 78 35.67 5.41 -1.16
CA LYS A 78 34.58 6.12 -0.48
C LYS A 78 34.03 7.24 -1.37
N PRO A 79 32.69 7.43 -1.49
CA PRO A 79 32.11 8.52 -2.27
C PRO A 79 32.66 9.89 -1.86
N GLN A 80 33.11 10.68 -2.83
CA GLN A 80 33.55 12.06 -2.59
C GLN A 80 32.39 12.99 -2.22
N GLY A 81 32.62 13.89 -1.25
CA GLY A 81 31.67 14.91 -0.82
C GLY A 81 30.89 14.51 0.43
N LYS A 82 30.33 15.50 1.12
CA LYS A 82 29.48 15.33 2.29
C LYS A 82 28.10 14.86 1.86
N LEU A 83 27.62 13.76 2.46
CA LEU A 83 26.23 13.35 2.27
C LEU A 83 25.32 14.49 2.74
N SER A 84 24.40 14.93 1.89
CA SER A 84 23.59 16.12 2.15
C SER A 84 22.13 15.93 1.77
N GLY A 85 21.27 16.67 2.47
CA GLY A 85 19.87 16.89 2.13
C GLY A 85 19.68 17.86 0.95
N ASP A 86 20.71 18.22 0.20
CA ASP A 86 20.56 19.05 -1.01
C ASP A 86 19.93 18.26 -2.17
N PHE A 87 20.18 16.95 -2.23
CA PHE A 87 19.66 16.07 -3.29
C PHE A 87 18.46 15.25 -2.79
N ARG A 88 17.42 15.14 -3.61
CA ARG A 88 16.41 14.06 -3.53
C ARG A 88 16.60 13.15 -4.74
N VAL A 89 16.88 11.89 -4.47
CA VAL A 89 17.09 10.85 -5.48
C VAL A 89 16.16 9.68 -5.21
N ASN A 90 15.89 8.86 -6.22
CA ASN A 90 15.37 7.52 -5.97
C ASN A 90 16.50 6.67 -5.39
N SER A 91 16.41 6.36 -4.09
CA SER A 91 17.44 5.60 -3.38
C SER A 91 17.57 4.14 -3.82
N PHE A 92 16.57 3.58 -4.52
CA PHE A 92 16.73 2.28 -5.20
C PHE A 92 17.52 2.45 -6.51
N GLY A 93 17.22 3.53 -7.23
CA GLY A 93 17.83 3.87 -8.51
C GLY A 93 16.86 3.84 -9.68
N TRP A 94 17.37 3.63 -10.89
CA TRP A 94 16.57 3.69 -12.13
C TRP A 94 16.95 2.57 -13.09
N ARG A 95 16.02 2.15 -13.95
CA ARG A 95 16.41 1.32 -15.09
C ARG A 95 17.17 2.17 -16.11
N PRO A 96 18.12 1.59 -16.86
CA PRO A 96 18.87 2.27 -17.91
C PRO A 96 18.01 3.09 -18.88
N ALA A 97 16.84 2.58 -19.27
CA ALA A 97 15.96 3.26 -20.23
C ALA A 97 14.95 4.23 -19.59
N ASP A 98 14.82 4.27 -18.27
CA ASP A 98 13.84 5.13 -17.61
C ASP A 98 14.22 6.61 -17.70
N THR A 99 13.23 7.48 -17.50
CA THR A 99 13.46 8.89 -17.15
C THR A 99 14.08 8.97 -15.76
N LYS A 100 15.17 9.73 -15.62
CA LYS A 100 15.98 9.82 -14.40
C LYS A 100 16.11 11.27 -13.98
N ILE A 101 15.37 11.64 -12.94
CA ILE A 101 15.32 12.99 -12.41
C ILE A 101 15.73 12.96 -10.95
N ALA A 102 16.69 13.80 -10.59
CA ALA A 102 16.94 14.17 -9.20
C ALA A 102 16.45 15.59 -8.94
N VAL A 103 16.01 15.84 -7.72
CA VAL A 103 15.70 17.20 -7.24
C VAL A 103 16.92 17.74 -6.51
N LEU A 104 17.29 18.98 -6.80
CA LEU A 104 18.36 19.72 -6.15
C LEU A 104 17.78 20.96 -5.49
N LEU A 105 17.86 21.05 -4.17
CA LEU A 105 17.34 22.18 -3.41
C LEU A 105 18.32 23.36 -3.43
N ASP A 106 17.80 24.59 -3.51
CA ASP A 106 18.52 25.86 -3.36
C ASP A 106 19.78 26.12 -4.22
N HIS A 107 20.11 25.24 -5.19
CA HIS A 107 21.38 25.28 -5.94
C HIS A 107 21.23 25.30 -7.48
N GLY A 108 20.26 26.07 -8.02
CA GLY A 108 20.05 26.10 -9.47
C GLY A 108 21.22 26.65 -10.29
N GLY A 109 21.42 26.10 -11.49
CA GLY A 109 22.48 26.52 -12.43
C GLY A 109 23.90 26.06 -12.08
N ALA A 110 24.14 25.47 -10.91
CA ALA A 110 25.44 24.91 -10.53
C ALA A 110 25.70 23.59 -11.25
N ALA A 111 26.93 23.36 -11.72
CA ALA A 111 27.28 22.10 -12.38
C ALA A 111 27.21 20.93 -11.39
N VAL A 112 26.49 19.87 -11.76
CA VAL A 112 26.37 18.63 -10.99
C VAL A 112 27.11 17.51 -11.73
N ALA A 113 28.03 16.84 -11.04
CA ALA A 113 28.73 15.68 -11.58
C ALA A 113 27.98 14.40 -11.24
N LEU A 114 27.83 13.50 -12.21
CA LEU A 114 27.51 12.10 -11.97
C LEU A 114 28.81 11.34 -11.82
N ARG A 115 29.01 10.66 -10.69
CA ARG A 115 30.24 9.96 -10.37
C ARG A 115 29.99 8.48 -10.15
N ARG A 116 30.91 7.65 -10.64
CA ARG A 116 30.91 6.20 -10.37
C ARG A 116 31.42 5.95 -8.96
N THR A 117 30.72 5.10 -8.20
CA THR A 117 31.10 4.81 -6.81
C THR A 117 32.46 4.11 -6.70
N ALA A 118 32.81 3.21 -7.63
CA ALA A 118 34.02 2.39 -7.54
C ALA A 118 35.34 3.19 -7.50
N ASP A 119 35.41 4.32 -8.20
CA ASP A 119 36.65 5.08 -8.42
C ASP A 119 36.46 6.60 -8.31
N ASN A 120 35.27 7.07 -7.92
CA ASN A 120 34.86 8.49 -7.90
C ASN A 120 34.98 9.21 -9.27
N ALA A 121 35.17 8.48 -10.38
CA ALA A 121 35.34 9.07 -11.69
C ALA A 121 34.07 9.82 -12.12
N VAL A 122 34.25 11.04 -12.61
CA VAL A 122 33.16 11.80 -13.25
C VAL A 122 32.84 11.14 -14.58
N VAL A 123 31.65 10.54 -14.67
CA VAL A 123 31.18 9.84 -15.88
C VAL A 123 30.28 10.72 -16.75
N ALA A 124 29.68 11.75 -16.16
CA ALA A 124 28.92 12.78 -16.86
C ALA A 124 28.80 14.04 -15.97
N THR A 125 28.48 15.17 -16.60
CA THR A 125 28.17 16.43 -15.91
C THR A 125 26.87 16.99 -16.46
N TYR A 126 26.03 17.50 -15.58
CA TYR A 126 24.71 18.04 -15.89
C TYR A 126 24.58 19.46 -15.35
N THR A 127 23.83 20.28 -16.08
CA THR A 127 23.38 21.59 -15.61
C THR A 127 21.93 21.44 -15.18
N PRO A 128 21.60 21.64 -13.89
CA PRO A 128 20.23 21.62 -13.39
C PRO A 128 19.35 22.64 -14.12
N SER A 129 18.05 22.42 -14.11
CA SER A 129 17.08 23.43 -14.56
C SER A 129 17.24 24.75 -13.78
N PRO A 130 16.67 25.86 -14.27
CA PRO A 130 16.48 27.05 -13.44
C PRO A 130 15.73 26.71 -12.14
N VAL A 131 16.01 27.48 -11.08
CA VAL A 131 15.30 27.37 -9.80
C VAL A 131 13.81 27.66 -10.01
N LYS A 132 12.99 26.82 -9.40
CA LYS A 132 11.53 26.91 -9.31
C LYS A 132 11.14 26.93 -7.84
N LEU A 133 9.99 27.53 -7.54
CA LEU A 133 9.35 27.44 -6.23
C LEU A 133 8.27 26.36 -6.27
N GLU A 134 8.30 25.41 -5.34
CA GLU A 134 7.19 24.51 -5.08
C GLU A 134 6.22 25.24 -4.14
N GLY A 135 5.12 25.77 -4.69
CA GLY A 135 4.23 26.66 -3.96
C GLY A 135 3.01 25.99 -3.30
N LYS A 136 2.78 24.69 -3.52
CA LYS A 136 1.54 24.02 -3.07
C LYS A 136 1.75 23.15 -1.83
N TYR A 137 2.90 22.52 -1.66
CA TYR A 137 3.13 21.47 -0.68
C TYR A 137 4.28 21.77 0.27
N SER A 138 5.53 21.88 -0.21
CA SER A 138 6.70 22.03 0.66
C SER A 138 7.16 23.48 0.82
N GLY A 139 6.91 24.35 -0.15
CA GLY A 139 7.47 25.71 -0.15
C GLY A 139 8.93 25.77 -0.63
N ASP A 140 9.53 24.64 -1.02
CA ASP A 140 10.96 24.57 -1.34
C ASP A 140 11.31 25.28 -2.65
N GLN A 141 12.48 25.90 -2.69
CA GLN A 141 13.12 26.27 -3.94
C GLN A 141 13.94 25.09 -4.46
N TYR A 142 13.66 24.67 -5.69
CA TYR A 142 14.26 23.48 -6.27
C TYR A 142 14.63 23.63 -7.75
N SER A 143 15.59 22.82 -8.17
CA SER A 143 15.94 22.60 -9.57
C SER A 143 15.89 21.09 -9.85
N THR A 144 15.75 20.71 -11.12
CA THR A 144 15.80 19.29 -11.51
C THR A 144 17.08 18.99 -12.28
N VAL A 145 17.72 17.88 -11.93
CA VAL A 145 18.85 17.31 -12.67
C VAL A 145 18.31 16.15 -13.51
N ASP A 146 18.21 16.33 -14.82
CA ASP A 146 17.82 15.28 -15.75
C ASP A 146 19.05 14.60 -16.32
N PHE A 147 19.25 13.34 -15.95
CA PHE A 147 20.34 12.49 -16.42
C PHE A 147 19.82 11.26 -17.18
N SER A 148 18.61 11.36 -17.74
CA SER A 148 17.95 10.29 -18.48
C SER A 148 18.80 9.76 -19.65
N SER A 149 19.62 10.61 -20.26
CA SER A 149 20.51 10.24 -21.37
C SER A 149 21.63 9.27 -20.99
N PHE A 150 21.96 9.16 -19.70
CA PHE A 150 22.97 8.22 -19.24
C PHE A 150 22.33 6.87 -18.92
N THR A 151 22.79 5.84 -19.62
CA THR A 151 22.17 4.51 -19.61
C THR A 151 23.14 3.40 -19.22
N THR A 152 24.40 3.73 -18.91
CA THR A 152 25.40 2.71 -18.54
C THR A 152 25.03 2.13 -17.16
N PRO A 153 24.82 0.80 -17.05
CA PRO A 153 24.54 0.18 -15.76
C PRO A 153 25.72 0.32 -14.79
N GLY A 154 25.42 0.46 -13.50
CA GLY A 154 26.42 0.61 -12.44
C GLY A 154 25.89 1.31 -11.20
N GLU A 155 26.78 1.61 -10.27
CA GLU A 155 26.48 2.37 -9.05
C GLU A 155 27.08 3.77 -9.13
N TYR A 156 26.25 4.75 -8.80
CA TYR A 156 26.57 6.16 -9.00
C TYR A 156 26.04 7.02 -7.86
N TYR A 157 26.55 8.24 -7.79
CA TYR A 157 26.01 9.30 -6.96
C TYR A 157 26.13 10.64 -7.68
N LEU A 158 25.26 11.60 -7.34
CA LEU A 158 25.36 12.98 -7.78
C LEU A 158 26.24 13.76 -6.81
N TYR A 159 27.10 14.63 -7.34
CA TYR A 159 28.02 15.45 -6.58
C TYR A 159 27.91 16.91 -7.02
N LEU A 160 27.72 17.81 -6.07
CA LEU A 160 27.69 19.25 -6.23
C LEU A 160 29.02 19.85 -5.75
N PRO A 161 29.96 20.20 -6.66
CA PRO A 161 31.27 20.69 -6.27
C PRO A 161 31.23 22.02 -5.50
N SER A 162 30.25 22.88 -5.78
CA SER A 162 30.16 24.22 -5.17
C SER A 162 29.83 24.20 -3.68
N ALA A 163 29.22 23.11 -3.20
CA ALA A 163 28.84 22.94 -1.81
C ALA A 163 29.63 21.81 -1.11
N ASP A 164 30.50 21.10 -1.85
CA ASP A 164 31.12 19.84 -1.41
C ASP A 164 30.06 18.82 -0.93
N SER A 165 28.90 18.79 -1.60
CA SER A 165 27.73 17.97 -1.24
C SER A 165 27.53 16.81 -2.20
N ARG A 166 26.99 15.69 -1.72
CA ARG A 166 26.59 14.53 -2.55
C ARG A 166 25.23 13.97 -2.17
N SER A 167 24.63 13.24 -3.12
CA SER A 167 23.48 12.37 -2.87
C SER A 167 23.86 11.06 -2.15
N TYR A 168 22.85 10.29 -1.75
CA TYR A 168 23.00 8.85 -1.54
C TYR A 168 23.44 8.16 -2.84
N VAL A 169 24.10 7.01 -2.69
CA VAL A 169 24.41 6.12 -3.82
C VAL A 169 23.11 5.51 -4.34
N PHE A 170 23.00 5.39 -5.66
CA PHE A 170 21.89 4.74 -6.35
C PHE A 170 22.42 3.86 -7.48
N ARG A 171 21.59 2.91 -7.92
CA ARG A 171 21.96 1.96 -8.98
C ARG A 171 21.26 2.26 -10.30
N LEU A 172 21.97 2.08 -11.40
CA LEU A 172 21.36 1.92 -12.72
C LEU A 172 21.40 0.44 -13.11
N ALA A 173 20.24 -0.21 -13.12
CA ALA A 173 20.12 -1.61 -13.53
C ALA A 173 18.67 -1.95 -13.93
N GLU A 174 18.50 -2.95 -14.78
CA GLU A 174 17.15 -3.36 -15.23
C GLU A 174 16.27 -3.90 -14.09
N ASN A 175 16.88 -4.43 -13.04
CA ASN A 175 16.24 -5.08 -11.90
C ASN A 175 16.24 -4.23 -10.61
N VAL A 176 16.37 -2.90 -10.71
CA VAL A 176 16.38 -2.03 -9.49
C VAL A 176 15.06 -2.07 -8.71
N TYR A 177 13.95 -2.41 -9.37
CA TYR A 177 12.63 -2.44 -8.75
C TYR A 177 12.17 -3.84 -8.33
N ASP A 178 12.93 -4.89 -8.67
CA ASP A 178 12.57 -6.29 -8.35
C ASP A 178 12.40 -6.49 -6.84
N ILE A 179 13.24 -5.81 -6.03
CA ILE A 179 13.15 -5.89 -4.57
C ILE A 179 11.95 -5.14 -3.99
N VAL A 180 11.50 -4.05 -4.63
CA VAL A 180 10.55 -3.10 -4.03
C VAL A 180 9.20 -3.77 -3.83
N GLY A 181 8.68 -4.42 -4.87
CA GLY A 181 7.39 -5.13 -4.80
C GLY A 181 7.45 -6.33 -3.85
N VAL A 182 8.55 -7.08 -3.86
CA VAL A 182 8.73 -8.26 -3.01
C VAL A 182 8.86 -7.87 -1.53
N ALA A 183 9.63 -6.82 -1.22
CA ALA A 183 9.76 -6.30 0.14
C ALA A 183 8.43 -5.75 0.67
N ALA A 184 7.66 -5.06 -0.18
CA ALA A 184 6.31 -4.59 0.17
C ALA A 184 5.36 -5.76 0.48
N ALA A 185 5.35 -6.81 -0.36
CA ALA A 185 4.55 -8.01 -0.10
C ALA A 185 5.03 -8.76 1.16
N LYS A 186 6.35 -8.81 1.40
CA LYS A 186 6.95 -9.42 2.61
C LYS A 186 6.51 -8.72 3.89
N ALA A 187 6.20 -7.42 3.87
CA ALA A 187 5.69 -6.72 5.03
C ALA A 187 4.39 -7.37 5.57
N SER A 188 3.51 -7.85 4.67
CA SER A 188 2.29 -8.57 5.06
C SER A 188 2.57 -9.86 5.83
N TYR A 189 3.64 -10.59 5.48
CA TYR A 189 4.07 -11.75 6.28
C TYR A 189 4.38 -11.33 7.73
N PHE A 190 5.10 -10.23 7.93
CA PHE A 190 5.40 -9.73 9.28
C PHE A 190 4.16 -9.24 10.02
N GLN A 191 3.12 -8.80 9.30
CA GLN A 191 1.81 -8.43 9.86
C GLN A 191 0.87 -9.63 10.09
N ARG A 192 1.23 -10.88 9.76
CA ARG A 192 0.33 -12.03 10.01
C ARG A 192 -0.02 -12.15 11.50
N CYS A 193 -1.30 -12.10 11.82
CA CYS A 193 -1.86 -12.39 13.15
C CYS A 193 -2.06 -13.90 13.32
N TYR A 194 -2.04 -14.42 14.55
CA TYR A 194 -2.18 -15.87 14.83
C TYR A 194 -1.11 -16.72 14.15
N HIS A 195 0.11 -16.19 14.00
CA HIS A 195 1.21 -16.86 13.33
C HIS A 195 2.53 -16.42 13.94
N ASP A 196 3.39 -17.37 14.30
CA ASP A 196 4.73 -17.12 14.81
C ASP A 196 5.67 -16.61 13.71
N LYS A 197 6.62 -15.73 14.06
CA LYS A 197 7.66 -15.29 13.13
C LYS A 197 8.93 -16.03 13.50
N VAL A 198 9.31 -17.03 12.70
CA VAL A 198 10.46 -17.89 12.96
C VAL A 198 11.45 -17.86 11.80
N LEU A 199 12.73 -18.11 12.10
CA LEU A 199 13.75 -18.28 11.06
C LEU A 199 13.50 -19.56 10.24
N PRO A 200 13.82 -19.58 8.93
CA PRO A 200 14.48 -18.50 8.17
C PRO A 200 13.54 -17.39 7.68
N TYR A 201 12.23 -17.55 7.84
CA TYR A 201 11.22 -16.64 7.26
C TYR A 201 11.16 -15.27 7.92
N ALA A 202 11.54 -15.19 9.20
CA ALA A 202 11.64 -13.94 9.95
C ALA A 202 12.87 -13.08 9.60
N ALA A 203 13.71 -13.52 8.66
CA ALA A 203 14.85 -12.74 8.18
C ALA A 203 14.45 -11.74 7.08
N ASP A 204 15.27 -10.71 6.88
CA ASP A 204 15.13 -9.73 5.79
C ASP A 204 15.66 -10.22 4.42
N THR A 205 16.10 -11.46 4.35
CA THR A 205 16.52 -12.11 3.10
C THR A 205 15.32 -12.39 2.21
N LEU A 206 15.43 -11.98 0.95
CA LEU A 206 14.45 -12.23 -0.11
C LEU A 206 15.10 -13.02 -1.24
N GLY A 207 14.29 -13.59 -2.13
CA GLY A 207 14.77 -14.32 -3.31
C GLY A 207 15.70 -13.46 -4.17
N GLY A 208 17.00 -13.76 -4.13
CA GLY A 208 18.04 -13.00 -4.84
C GLY A 208 18.55 -11.75 -4.13
N PHE A 209 18.09 -11.45 -2.91
CA PHE A 209 18.56 -10.33 -2.09
C PHE A 209 18.97 -10.82 -0.69
N PRO A 210 20.26 -10.74 -0.32
CA PRO A 210 20.75 -11.30 0.94
C PRO A 210 20.19 -10.63 2.20
N GLY A 211 19.55 -9.47 2.07
CA GLY A 211 19.14 -8.63 3.19
C GLY A 211 20.31 -7.86 3.80
N LYS A 212 20.08 -7.22 4.95
CA LYS A 212 21.09 -6.56 5.79
C LYS A 212 21.31 -7.32 7.11
N GLY A 213 20.73 -8.51 7.26
CA GLY A 213 20.88 -9.36 8.45
C GLY A 213 19.84 -9.10 9.54
N GLY A 214 18.76 -8.36 9.21
CA GLY A 214 17.63 -8.16 10.11
C GLY A 214 16.89 -9.47 10.38
N GLN A 215 16.50 -9.69 11.64
CA GLN A 215 15.71 -10.83 12.08
C GLN A 215 14.61 -10.35 13.04
N TRP A 216 13.34 -10.55 12.68
CA TRP A 216 12.18 -10.15 13.48
C TRP A 216 11.39 -11.36 13.92
N VAL A 217 11.97 -12.09 14.89
CA VAL A 217 11.38 -13.30 15.46
C VAL A 217 10.34 -12.94 16.51
N ASP A 218 9.20 -13.62 16.48
CA ASP A 218 8.11 -13.46 17.45
C ASP A 218 7.35 -14.78 17.64
N GLY A 219 6.70 -14.97 18.78
CA GLY A 219 5.80 -16.09 19.04
C GLY A 219 4.43 -15.94 18.37
N VAL A 220 3.54 -16.90 18.59
CA VAL A 220 2.14 -16.81 18.15
C VAL A 220 1.43 -15.71 18.94
N CYS A 221 0.93 -14.68 18.26
CA CYS A 221 0.13 -13.62 18.86
C CYS A 221 -1.38 -13.90 18.75
N HIS A 222 -2.16 -13.33 19.68
CA HIS A 222 -3.63 -13.36 19.66
C HIS A 222 -4.26 -14.75 19.49
N ALA A 223 -3.72 -15.78 20.17
CA ALA A 223 -4.26 -17.15 20.10
C ALA A 223 -5.75 -17.26 20.53
N GLY A 224 -6.27 -16.25 21.23
CA GLY A 224 -7.70 -16.11 21.55
C GLY A 224 -8.61 -15.87 20.35
N ASP A 225 -8.07 -15.50 19.18
CA ASP A 225 -8.84 -15.29 17.95
C ASP A 225 -9.57 -16.55 17.45
N SER A 226 -9.28 -17.72 18.04
CA SER A 226 -9.99 -18.97 17.79
C SER A 226 -11.39 -19.04 18.44
N LYS A 227 -11.71 -18.16 19.40
CA LYS A 227 -12.98 -18.15 20.16
C LYS A 227 -13.38 -16.73 20.58
N VAL A 228 -13.67 -15.88 19.60
CA VAL A 228 -13.93 -14.45 19.78
C VAL A 228 -15.40 -14.19 20.13
N PRO A 229 -15.72 -13.53 21.25
CA PRO A 229 -17.08 -13.10 21.59
C PRO A 229 -17.52 -11.82 20.82
N PRO A 230 -18.84 -11.52 20.78
CA PRO A 230 -19.32 -10.25 20.21
C PRO A 230 -18.83 -9.05 21.01
N GLY A 231 -18.48 -7.99 20.29
CA GLY A 231 -18.23 -6.67 20.86
C GLY A 231 -19.52 -5.94 21.20
N PRO A 232 -19.44 -4.85 21.98
CA PRO A 232 -20.58 -3.99 22.29
C PRO A 232 -21.32 -3.54 21.02
N GLY A 233 -22.66 -3.53 21.06
CA GLY A 233 -23.50 -3.10 19.94
C GLY A 233 -23.62 -4.09 18.78
N SER A 234 -22.89 -5.21 18.81
CA SER A 234 -22.94 -6.23 17.76
C SER A 234 -24.08 -7.22 17.95
N ALA A 235 -24.60 -7.77 16.86
CA ALA A 235 -25.44 -8.94 16.93
C ALA A 235 -24.69 -10.11 17.62
N ASN A 236 -25.35 -10.74 18.60
CA ASN A 236 -24.77 -11.87 19.31
C ASN A 236 -24.90 -13.13 18.45
N ASN A 237 -23.77 -13.63 18.00
CA ASN A 237 -23.62 -14.80 17.13
C ASN A 237 -22.89 -15.95 17.87
N GLY A 238 -22.78 -15.87 19.20
CA GLY A 238 -21.93 -16.77 19.98
C GLY A 238 -20.45 -16.42 19.85
N THR A 239 -19.57 -17.37 20.19
CA THR A 239 -18.13 -17.22 19.93
C THR A 239 -17.79 -17.70 18.53
N LEU A 240 -16.92 -16.98 17.84
CA LEU A 240 -16.52 -17.25 16.46
C LEU A 240 -15.02 -17.56 16.38
N ASP A 241 -14.64 -18.47 15.50
CA ASP A 241 -13.24 -18.68 15.13
C ASP A 241 -12.87 -17.73 13.98
N LEU A 242 -12.06 -16.73 14.28
CA LEU A 242 -11.68 -15.62 13.41
C LEU A 242 -10.15 -15.45 13.35
N HIS A 243 -9.42 -16.55 13.50
CA HIS A 243 -7.95 -16.56 13.46
C HIS A 243 -7.37 -16.17 12.08
N GLY A 244 -6.08 -15.83 12.09
CA GLY A 244 -5.32 -15.46 10.90
C GLY A 244 -5.51 -13.99 10.50
N GLY A 245 -5.23 -13.72 9.22
CA GLY A 245 -5.27 -12.37 8.64
C GLY A 245 -4.08 -11.51 9.06
N TRP A 246 -4.10 -10.24 8.65
CA TRP A 246 -3.08 -9.26 8.98
C TRP A 246 -3.52 -8.27 10.07
N HIS A 247 -2.59 -7.93 10.94
CA HIS A 247 -2.63 -6.70 11.74
C HIS A 247 -2.75 -5.49 10.81
N ASP A 248 -3.69 -4.61 11.12
CA ASP A 248 -4.10 -3.52 10.22
C ASP A 248 -3.03 -2.45 10.05
N ALA A 249 -2.37 -2.06 11.15
CA ALA A 249 -1.35 -1.03 11.13
C ALA A 249 -0.31 -1.26 12.24
N GLY A 250 0.08 -0.19 12.94
CA GLY A 250 0.96 -0.26 14.11
C GLY A 250 0.27 -0.82 15.36
N ASP A 251 -1.07 -0.85 15.37
CA ASP A 251 -1.87 -1.64 16.31
C ASP A 251 -2.23 -3.01 15.71
N TYR A 252 -2.61 -3.95 16.58
CA TYR A 252 -2.86 -5.33 16.18
C TYR A 252 -4.30 -5.63 15.78
N GLN A 253 -5.11 -4.59 15.61
CA GLN A 253 -6.52 -4.69 15.19
C GLN A 253 -6.66 -5.31 13.81
N LYS A 254 -7.84 -5.88 13.51
CA LYS A 254 -8.16 -6.40 12.18
C LYS A 254 -9.51 -5.85 11.71
N THR A 255 -9.52 -5.07 10.63
CA THR A 255 -10.69 -4.35 10.12
C THR A 255 -10.91 -4.70 8.64
N LEU A 256 -12.16 -4.82 8.18
CA LEU A 256 -12.46 -5.18 6.78
C LEU A 256 -12.64 -3.97 5.86
N TRP A 257 -11.96 -2.87 6.14
CA TRP A 257 -11.78 -1.80 5.14
C TRP A 257 -10.80 -2.24 4.02
N GLU A 258 -10.40 -1.31 3.17
CA GLU A 258 -9.51 -1.60 2.04
C GLU A 258 -8.06 -1.70 2.57
N ARG A 259 -7.46 -2.90 2.50
CA ARG A 259 -6.16 -3.26 3.11
C ARG A 259 -5.09 -3.71 2.10
N GLY A 260 -5.19 -3.29 0.85
CA GLY A 260 -4.22 -3.62 -0.21
C GLY A 260 -4.48 -4.94 -0.95
N VAL A 261 -5.47 -5.74 -0.55
CA VAL A 261 -5.77 -7.06 -1.17
C VAL A 261 -6.12 -6.92 -2.67
N PRO A 262 -7.07 -6.05 -3.08
CA PRO A 262 -7.35 -5.84 -4.51
C PRO A 262 -6.11 -5.40 -5.31
N GLN A 263 -5.23 -4.60 -4.72
CA GLN A 263 -4.03 -4.07 -5.36
C GLN A 263 -2.96 -5.15 -5.53
N MET A 264 -2.78 -6.04 -4.55
CA MET A 264 -1.86 -7.18 -4.69
C MET A 264 -2.36 -8.15 -5.78
N LEU A 265 -3.67 -8.44 -5.82
CA LEU A 265 -4.29 -9.24 -6.87
C LEU A 265 -4.16 -8.58 -8.25
N PHE A 266 -4.37 -7.27 -8.33
CA PHE A 266 -4.19 -6.48 -9.54
C PHE A 266 -2.73 -6.48 -10.00
N ALA A 267 -1.78 -6.24 -9.09
CA ALA A 267 -0.35 -6.26 -9.41
C ALA A 267 0.09 -7.62 -9.95
N TYR A 268 -0.44 -8.71 -9.38
CA TYR A 268 -0.24 -10.05 -9.91
C TYR A 268 -0.85 -10.21 -11.31
N GLU A 269 -2.13 -9.86 -11.47
CA GLU A 269 -2.87 -10.11 -12.70
C GLU A 269 -2.35 -9.29 -13.90
N VAL A 270 -1.91 -8.06 -13.67
CA VAL A 270 -1.39 -7.18 -14.73
C VAL A 270 -0.02 -7.64 -15.24
N ASN A 271 0.79 -8.27 -14.38
CA ASN A 271 2.11 -8.76 -14.76
C ASN A 271 2.49 -10.04 -14.01
N PRO A 272 1.86 -11.19 -14.30
CA PRO A 272 2.08 -12.40 -13.52
C PRO A 272 3.51 -12.93 -13.64
N ALA A 273 4.22 -12.60 -14.73
CA ALA A 273 5.57 -13.10 -14.99
C ALA A 273 6.64 -12.57 -14.04
N VAL A 274 6.41 -11.43 -13.38
CA VAL A 274 7.36 -10.88 -12.39
C VAL A 274 7.17 -11.46 -11.00
N TRP A 275 6.03 -12.10 -10.73
CA TRP A 275 5.71 -12.71 -9.45
C TRP A 275 5.96 -14.22 -9.52
N LYS A 276 6.84 -14.71 -8.64
CA LYS A 276 7.34 -16.08 -8.70
C LYS A 276 7.32 -16.69 -7.30
N ASP A 277 7.26 -18.01 -7.30
CA ASP A 277 7.48 -18.80 -6.10
C ASP A 277 8.90 -18.56 -5.55
N GLY A 278 9.03 -18.41 -4.23
CA GLY A 278 10.29 -18.24 -3.50
C GLY A 278 10.86 -16.82 -3.47
N GLN A 279 10.11 -15.81 -3.92
CA GLN A 279 10.58 -14.42 -3.92
C GLN A 279 10.61 -13.79 -2.52
N SER A 280 9.61 -14.07 -1.69
CA SER A 280 9.39 -13.41 -0.40
C SER A 280 9.95 -14.20 0.79
N ASN A 281 10.44 -15.43 0.57
CA ASN A 281 10.99 -16.27 1.64
C ASN A 281 9.98 -16.40 2.81
N ILE A 282 8.79 -16.87 2.51
CA ILE A 282 7.68 -17.11 3.46
C ILE A 282 7.48 -18.63 3.64
N PRO A 283 6.73 -19.08 4.67
CA PRO A 283 6.55 -20.51 4.93
C PRO A 283 6.02 -21.31 3.74
N GLU A 284 5.23 -20.67 2.88
CA GLU A 284 4.65 -21.27 1.68
C GLU A 284 5.62 -21.33 0.48
N SER A 285 6.74 -20.61 0.52
CA SER A 285 7.73 -20.60 -0.56
C SER A 285 8.23 -22.02 -0.90
N GLY A 286 8.20 -22.37 -2.18
CA GLY A 286 8.53 -23.67 -2.75
C GLY A 286 7.32 -24.56 -3.07
N ASN A 287 6.10 -24.06 -2.89
CA ASN A 287 4.86 -24.81 -3.13
C ASN A 287 4.35 -24.75 -4.59
N GLY A 288 5.04 -24.04 -5.48
CA GLY A 288 4.66 -23.84 -6.88
C GLY A 288 3.64 -22.71 -7.11
N ILE A 289 3.30 -21.92 -6.10
CA ILE A 289 2.42 -20.75 -6.15
C ILE A 289 3.28 -19.49 -5.98
N PRO A 290 3.04 -18.40 -6.72
CA PRO A 290 3.73 -17.15 -6.48
C PRO A 290 3.51 -16.63 -5.06
N ASP A 291 4.57 -16.32 -4.33
CA ASP A 291 4.52 -15.96 -2.90
C ASP A 291 3.55 -14.79 -2.59
N ILE A 292 3.38 -13.85 -3.52
CA ILE A 292 2.38 -12.76 -3.37
C ILE A 292 0.96 -13.30 -3.24
N LEU A 293 0.63 -14.39 -3.93
CA LEU A 293 -0.68 -15.03 -3.86
C LEU A 293 -0.84 -15.84 -2.58
N ASP A 294 0.21 -16.52 -2.11
CA ASP A 294 0.17 -17.20 -0.81
C ASP A 294 -0.05 -16.21 0.32
N GLU A 295 0.62 -15.06 0.27
CA GLU A 295 0.43 -14.01 1.26
C GLU A 295 -0.98 -13.43 1.19
N VAL A 296 -1.51 -13.10 0.00
CA VAL A 296 -2.91 -12.66 -0.15
C VAL A 296 -3.89 -13.75 0.33
N LYS A 297 -3.58 -15.02 0.10
CA LYS A 297 -4.41 -16.15 0.55
C LYS A 297 -4.57 -16.16 2.07
N TRP A 298 -3.51 -15.85 2.82
CA TRP A 298 -3.54 -15.75 4.29
C TRP A 298 -4.64 -14.80 4.78
N GLU A 299 -4.74 -13.65 4.11
CA GLU A 299 -5.73 -12.62 4.42
C GLU A 299 -7.13 -12.97 3.93
N LEU A 300 -7.26 -13.51 2.72
CA LEU A 300 -8.54 -13.96 2.18
C LEU A 300 -9.16 -15.09 3.00
N ASP A 301 -8.33 -15.96 3.57
CA ASP A 301 -8.76 -16.99 4.49
C ASP A 301 -9.37 -16.37 5.77
N PHE A 302 -8.82 -15.26 6.27
CA PHE A 302 -9.44 -14.49 7.34
C PHE A 302 -10.77 -13.86 6.89
N TYR A 303 -10.83 -13.29 5.69
CA TYR A 303 -12.10 -12.75 5.13
C TYR A 303 -13.21 -13.79 5.08
N LEU A 304 -12.91 -15.03 4.69
CA LEU A 304 -13.88 -16.13 4.69
C LEU A 304 -14.41 -16.44 6.08
N ARG A 305 -13.57 -16.39 7.13
CA ARG A 305 -13.99 -16.61 8.52
C ARG A 305 -14.91 -15.48 9.04
N MET A 306 -14.78 -14.28 8.47
CA MET A 306 -15.62 -13.13 8.82
C MET A 306 -17.00 -13.14 8.16
N GLN A 307 -17.32 -14.12 7.30
CA GLN A 307 -18.63 -14.19 6.63
C GLN A 307 -19.73 -14.71 7.56
N ARG A 308 -20.91 -14.10 7.49
CA ARG A 308 -22.12 -14.53 8.19
C ARG A 308 -23.07 -15.32 7.28
N PRO A 309 -23.98 -16.15 7.83
CA PRO A 309 -24.84 -17.02 7.02
C PRO A 309 -25.76 -16.30 6.01
N ASP A 310 -26.11 -15.04 6.26
CA ASP A 310 -26.90 -14.20 5.34
C ASP A 310 -26.04 -13.52 4.26
N GLY A 311 -24.73 -13.77 4.26
CA GLY A 311 -23.78 -13.39 3.22
C GLY A 311 -22.91 -12.18 3.53
N HIS A 312 -23.30 -11.33 4.48
CA HIS A 312 -22.49 -10.16 4.84
C HIS A 312 -21.21 -10.54 5.58
N PHE A 313 -20.28 -9.59 5.67
CA PHE A 313 -19.04 -9.76 6.42
C PHE A 313 -19.00 -8.84 7.63
N LEU A 314 -18.52 -9.38 8.76
CA LEU A 314 -18.27 -8.62 9.99
C LEU A 314 -17.36 -7.41 9.70
N SER A 315 -17.50 -6.31 10.44
CA SER A 315 -16.72 -5.10 10.15
C SER A 315 -15.29 -5.16 10.68
N ALA A 316 -15.09 -5.78 11.84
CA ALA A 316 -13.79 -5.83 12.49
C ALA A 316 -13.69 -6.95 13.55
N LEU A 317 -12.46 -7.27 13.92
CA LEU A 317 -12.07 -8.01 15.11
C LEU A 317 -11.08 -7.13 15.87
N LYS A 318 -11.46 -6.69 17.07
CA LYS A 318 -10.68 -5.70 17.83
C LYS A 318 -10.60 -5.95 19.32
N GLY A 319 -9.54 -5.47 19.96
CA GLY A 319 -9.45 -5.30 21.42
C GLY A 319 -9.92 -3.94 21.90
N GLN A 320 -10.22 -3.86 23.20
CA GLN A 320 -10.54 -2.63 23.93
C GLN A 320 -9.24 -2.01 24.47
N GLU A 321 -8.92 -0.76 24.16
CA GLU A 321 -7.62 -0.15 24.46
C GLU A 321 -7.62 0.98 25.48
N THR A 322 -6.56 0.94 26.30
CA THR A 322 -5.72 2.14 26.45
C THR A 322 -4.20 1.88 26.40
N LEU A 323 -3.67 0.63 26.41
CA LEU A 323 -2.20 0.36 26.41
C LEU A 323 -1.76 -1.04 25.87
N THR A 324 -2.61 -1.87 25.26
CA THR A 324 -2.36 -3.32 25.00
C THR A 324 -2.37 -3.79 23.52
N THR A 325 -2.88 -3.00 22.57
CA THR A 325 -2.97 -3.31 21.13
C THR A 325 -1.69 -2.97 20.38
N THR A 326 -0.74 -2.35 21.08
CA THR A 326 0.57 -1.97 20.54
C THR A 326 1.71 -2.62 21.33
N VAL A 327 1.40 -3.58 22.22
CA VAL A 327 2.39 -4.31 23.02
C VAL A 327 3.33 -5.10 22.09
N SER A 328 4.56 -4.63 22.00
CA SER A 328 5.58 -5.27 21.18
C SER A 328 6.53 -6.14 22.04
N PRO A 329 6.81 -7.39 21.64
CA PRO A 329 6.31 -8.02 20.43
C PRO A 329 4.84 -8.47 20.57
N PRO A 330 4.07 -8.55 19.47
CA PRO A 330 2.64 -8.87 19.51
C PRO A 330 2.29 -10.15 20.29
N SER A 331 3.18 -11.15 20.33
CA SER A 331 2.96 -12.37 21.11
C SER A 331 2.90 -12.16 22.63
N ALA A 332 3.41 -11.03 23.13
CA ALA A 332 3.31 -10.66 24.54
C ALA A 332 1.96 -10.01 24.89
N SER A 333 1.13 -9.66 23.90
CA SER A 333 -0.19 -9.09 24.16
C SER A 333 -1.13 -10.13 24.74
N ASN A 334 -1.83 -9.75 25.81
CA ASN A 334 -2.90 -10.52 26.45
C ASN A 334 -4.27 -9.85 26.28
N GLU A 335 -4.41 -8.99 25.26
CA GLU A 335 -5.64 -8.25 25.02
C GLU A 335 -6.86 -9.17 24.85
N SER A 336 -7.99 -8.74 25.41
CA SER A 336 -9.28 -9.37 25.10
C SER A 336 -9.83 -8.78 23.81
N ARG A 337 -10.19 -9.65 22.87
CA ARG A 337 -10.64 -9.25 21.53
C ARG A 337 -12.06 -9.69 21.25
N PHE A 338 -12.73 -8.94 20.39
CA PHE A 338 -14.15 -9.01 20.12
C PHE A 338 -14.43 -8.76 18.65
N TYR A 339 -15.43 -9.44 18.09
CA TYR A 339 -15.86 -9.20 16.72
C TYR A 339 -16.99 -8.17 16.65
N PHE A 340 -17.07 -7.44 15.54
CA PHE A 340 -18.10 -6.44 15.31
C PHE A 340 -19.04 -6.85 14.16
N ASP A 341 -20.29 -7.15 14.52
CA ASP A 341 -21.42 -7.39 13.60
C ASP A 341 -22.32 -6.15 13.60
N GLY A 342 -21.76 -5.07 13.05
CA GLY A 342 -22.33 -3.72 13.00
C GLY A 342 -21.28 -2.74 12.49
N THR A 343 -21.59 -1.43 12.54
CA THR A 343 -20.55 -0.41 12.36
C THR A 343 -19.54 -0.53 13.50
N SER A 344 -18.27 -0.71 13.20
CA SER A 344 -17.24 -0.69 14.23
C SER A 344 -17.24 0.68 14.91
N PRO A 345 -16.97 0.77 16.22
CA PRO A 345 -17.00 2.04 16.91
C PRO A 345 -15.94 3.03 16.36
N PRO A 346 -16.15 4.36 16.51
CA PRO A 346 -15.24 5.38 16.03
C PRO A 346 -13.96 5.46 16.86
N GLU A 347 -12.92 6.07 16.29
CA GLU A 347 -11.68 6.35 17.00
C GLU A 347 -11.92 7.24 18.24
N GLY A 348 -11.22 6.94 19.34
CA GLY A 348 -11.27 7.72 20.59
C GLY A 348 -12.32 7.27 21.62
N ASP A 349 -13.16 6.28 21.31
CA ASP A 349 -14.09 5.67 22.27
C ASP A 349 -13.47 4.55 23.13
N GLY A 350 -12.14 4.39 23.03
CA GLY A 350 -11.39 3.31 23.65
C GLY A 350 -11.28 2.04 22.79
N TRP A 351 -11.78 2.00 21.56
CA TRP A 351 -11.56 0.90 20.61
C TRP A 351 -10.90 1.43 19.33
N SER A 352 -9.57 1.44 19.28
CA SER A 352 -8.83 2.00 18.13
C SER A 352 -9.32 1.44 16.78
N GLY A 353 -9.41 2.31 15.77
CA GLY A 353 -9.72 1.96 14.39
C GLY A 353 -11.06 2.54 13.90
N GLN A 354 -11.00 3.12 12.71
CA GLN A 354 -12.06 3.89 12.04
C GLN A 354 -13.42 3.16 11.96
N SER A 355 -14.52 3.92 11.83
CA SER A 355 -15.89 3.42 11.70
C SER A 355 -16.13 2.68 10.37
N VAL A 356 -15.82 1.39 10.31
CA VAL A 356 -16.13 0.51 9.18
C VAL A 356 -17.55 0.00 9.34
N THR A 357 -18.43 0.33 8.39
CA THR A 357 -19.80 -0.22 8.36
C THR A 357 -19.80 -1.63 7.77
N ILE A 358 -20.85 -2.40 8.02
CA ILE A 358 -21.05 -3.72 7.37
C ILE A 358 -21.11 -3.59 5.84
N ALA A 359 -21.67 -2.50 5.32
CA ALA A 359 -21.73 -2.28 3.87
C ALA A 359 -20.34 -2.03 3.27
N ARG A 360 -19.49 -1.22 3.92
CA ARG A 360 -18.09 -1.00 3.51
C ARG A 360 -17.30 -2.30 3.57
N ALA A 361 -17.37 -3.02 4.70
CA ALA A 361 -16.72 -4.31 4.88
C ALA A 361 -17.12 -5.32 3.82
N THR A 362 -18.42 -5.52 3.65
CA THR A 362 -18.95 -6.48 2.67
C THR A 362 -18.58 -6.08 1.24
N GLY A 363 -18.62 -4.78 0.90
CA GLY A 363 -18.20 -4.29 -0.42
C GLY A 363 -16.75 -4.62 -0.74
N ASN A 364 -15.83 -4.30 0.17
CA ASN A 364 -14.39 -4.57 0.00
C ASN A 364 -14.07 -6.05 -0.12
N VAL A 365 -14.69 -6.86 0.75
CA VAL A 365 -14.46 -8.31 0.75
C VAL A 365 -15.03 -8.97 -0.50
N VAL A 366 -16.22 -8.56 -0.96
CA VAL A 366 -16.81 -9.08 -2.21
C VAL A 366 -15.95 -8.72 -3.42
N LEU A 367 -15.46 -7.47 -3.51
CA LEU A 367 -14.49 -7.07 -4.53
C LEU A 367 -13.24 -7.97 -4.51
N SER A 368 -12.65 -8.16 -3.33
CA SER A 368 -11.42 -8.93 -3.13
C SER A 368 -11.60 -10.41 -3.49
N LEU A 369 -12.65 -11.05 -2.98
CA LEU A 369 -12.94 -12.47 -3.22
C LEU A 369 -13.31 -12.73 -4.69
N ALA A 370 -14.06 -11.84 -5.34
CA ALA A 370 -14.39 -11.98 -6.74
C ALA A 370 -13.14 -11.88 -7.65
N HIS A 371 -12.25 -10.94 -7.35
CA HIS A 371 -10.96 -10.83 -8.05
C HIS A 371 -10.08 -12.06 -7.78
N ALA A 372 -9.98 -12.48 -6.52
CA ALA A 372 -9.20 -13.65 -6.13
C ALA A 372 -9.71 -14.93 -6.81
N ALA A 373 -11.03 -15.10 -6.96
CA ALA A 373 -11.59 -16.24 -7.66
C ALA A 373 -11.05 -16.37 -9.10
N ILE A 374 -10.93 -15.26 -9.82
CA ILE A 374 -10.37 -15.22 -11.19
C ILE A 374 -8.89 -15.61 -11.15
N VAL A 375 -8.12 -14.94 -10.28
CA VAL A 375 -6.67 -15.11 -10.17
C VAL A 375 -6.29 -16.54 -9.77
N PHE A 376 -6.90 -17.09 -8.71
CA PHE A 376 -6.57 -18.43 -8.21
C PHE A 376 -7.04 -19.54 -9.15
N ARG A 377 -8.15 -19.36 -9.89
CA ARG A 377 -8.51 -20.31 -10.95
C ARG A 377 -7.47 -20.33 -12.07
N ALA A 378 -6.96 -19.15 -12.46
CA ALA A 378 -5.96 -19.01 -13.51
C ALA A 378 -4.60 -19.65 -13.14
N THR A 379 -4.28 -19.77 -11.85
CA THR A 379 -3.10 -20.50 -11.36
C THR A 379 -3.31 -22.00 -11.17
N GLY A 380 -4.47 -22.54 -11.54
CA GLY A 380 -4.81 -23.95 -11.34
C GLY A 380 -5.35 -24.29 -9.96
N GLN A 381 -5.44 -23.32 -9.03
CA GLN A 381 -6.08 -23.48 -7.72
C GLN A 381 -7.61 -23.39 -7.82
N THR A 382 -8.23 -24.23 -8.65
CA THR A 382 -9.65 -24.16 -8.99
C THR A 382 -10.57 -24.32 -7.78
N ALA A 383 -10.25 -25.23 -6.85
CA ALA A 383 -11.06 -25.43 -5.65
C ALA A 383 -11.07 -24.19 -4.74
N THR A 384 -9.88 -23.61 -4.49
CA THR A 384 -9.72 -22.35 -3.74
C THR A 384 -10.50 -21.21 -4.40
N GLY A 385 -10.30 -21.01 -5.71
CA GLY A 385 -11.01 -19.96 -6.44
C GLY A 385 -12.52 -20.16 -6.50
N ASN A 386 -13.01 -21.40 -6.50
CA ASN A 386 -14.45 -21.69 -6.39
C ASN A 386 -15.01 -21.37 -5.01
N GLY A 387 -14.25 -21.62 -3.94
CA GLY A 387 -14.61 -21.19 -2.59
C GLY A 387 -14.76 -19.67 -2.50
N TYR A 388 -13.78 -18.93 -3.03
CA TYR A 388 -13.84 -17.46 -3.09
C TYR A 388 -15.03 -16.96 -3.92
N ALA A 389 -15.32 -17.59 -5.06
CA ALA A 389 -16.45 -17.20 -5.88
C ALA A 389 -17.81 -17.41 -5.18
N ALA A 390 -17.96 -18.52 -4.47
CA ALA A 390 -19.18 -18.81 -3.72
C ALA A 390 -19.41 -17.78 -2.60
N ALA A 391 -18.36 -17.45 -1.84
CA ALA A 391 -18.41 -16.44 -0.79
C ALA A 391 -18.69 -15.04 -1.35
N ALA A 392 -18.04 -14.66 -2.46
CA ALA A 392 -18.28 -13.39 -3.15
C ALA A 392 -19.72 -13.27 -3.65
N ALA A 393 -20.28 -14.33 -4.26
CA ALA A 393 -21.67 -14.34 -4.73
C ALA A 393 -22.66 -14.22 -3.56
N SER A 394 -22.40 -14.88 -2.43
CA SER A 394 -23.22 -14.75 -1.22
C SER A 394 -23.21 -13.31 -0.67
N GLY A 395 -22.04 -12.70 -0.53
CA GLY A 395 -21.93 -11.30 -0.10
C GLY A 395 -22.53 -10.31 -1.10
N TRP A 396 -22.40 -10.57 -2.41
CA TRP A 396 -23.06 -9.77 -3.43
C TRP A 396 -24.58 -9.81 -3.29
N ASN A 397 -25.18 -10.97 -3.04
CA ASN A 397 -26.63 -11.07 -2.85
C ASN A 397 -27.10 -10.20 -1.68
N TRP A 398 -26.34 -10.16 -0.58
CA TRP A 398 -26.62 -9.29 0.55
C TRP A 398 -26.49 -7.80 0.17
N LEU A 399 -25.38 -7.42 -0.49
CA LEU A 399 -25.12 -6.03 -0.93
C LEU A 399 -26.14 -5.53 -1.94
N ALA A 400 -26.51 -6.36 -2.91
CA ALA A 400 -27.43 -6.03 -3.99
C ALA A 400 -28.77 -5.52 -3.44
N ALA A 401 -29.23 -6.10 -2.33
CA ALA A 401 -30.46 -5.72 -1.64
C ALA A 401 -30.39 -4.38 -0.88
N LYS A 402 -29.22 -3.75 -0.74
CA LYS A 402 -29.04 -2.49 0.01
C LYS A 402 -29.11 -1.25 -0.88
N SER A 403 -29.81 -0.24 -0.41
CA SER A 403 -29.77 1.12 -0.97
C SER A 403 -28.66 1.91 -0.26
N LEU A 404 -27.53 2.10 -0.93
CA LEU A 404 -26.33 2.75 -0.40
C LEU A 404 -26.07 4.09 -1.10
N SER A 405 -25.41 5.02 -0.42
CA SER A 405 -25.03 6.33 -0.94
C SER A 405 -23.55 6.64 -0.66
N GLY A 406 -23.04 7.74 -1.22
CA GLY A 406 -21.65 8.17 -1.01
C GLY A 406 -20.62 7.10 -1.33
N GLU A 407 -19.63 6.94 -0.44
CA GLU A 407 -18.52 5.98 -0.56
C GLU A 407 -19.01 4.53 -0.69
N GLU A 408 -20.02 4.14 0.07
CA GLU A 408 -20.57 2.78 0.07
C GLU A 408 -21.20 2.41 -1.27
N ARG A 409 -21.78 3.38 -1.98
CA ARG A 409 -22.27 3.20 -3.35
C ARG A 409 -21.12 2.95 -4.32
N SER A 410 -20.01 3.67 -4.19
CA SER A 410 -18.81 3.48 -5.02
C SER A 410 -18.18 2.10 -4.79
N LEU A 411 -18.05 1.67 -3.54
CA LEU A 411 -17.58 0.32 -3.19
C LEU A 411 -18.51 -0.77 -3.72
N LYS A 412 -19.83 -0.59 -3.62
CA LYS A 412 -20.80 -1.51 -4.22
C LYS A 412 -20.63 -1.61 -5.74
N ALA A 413 -20.30 -0.51 -6.43
CA ALA A 413 -20.04 -0.52 -7.86
C ALA A 413 -18.76 -1.30 -8.22
N ALA A 414 -17.69 -1.09 -7.46
CA ALA A 414 -16.45 -1.85 -7.65
C ALA A 414 -16.65 -3.36 -7.42
N ALA A 415 -17.36 -3.73 -6.35
CA ALA A 415 -17.75 -5.10 -6.08
C ALA A 415 -18.62 -5.69 -7.20
N ALA A 416 -19.60 -4.94 -7.71
CA ALA A 416 -20.45 -5.37 -8.83
C ALA A 416 -19.63 -5.67 -10.09
N ALA A 417 -18.66 -4.82 -10.43
CA ALA A 417 -17.79 -4.99 -11.59
C ALA A 417 -16.94 -6.26 -11.46
N ALA A 418 -16.33 -6.49 -10.30
CA ALA A 418 -15.54 -7.70 -10.04
C ALA A 418 -16.40 -8.97 -10.07
N VAL A 419 -17.59 -8.96 -9.47
CA VAL A 419 -18.54 -10.08 -9.49
C VAL A 419 -19.02 -10.37 -10.91
N PHE A 420 -19.33 -9.33 -11.69
CA PHE A 420 -19.72 -9.47 -13.10
C PHE A 420 -18.60 -10.10 -13.93
N ARG A 421 -17.34 -9.71 -13.70
CA ARG A 421 -16.17 -10.32 -14.36
C ARG A 421 -15.96 -11.78 -13.94
N MET A 422 -16.13 -12.05 -12.66
CA MET A 422 -15.96 -13.38 -12.09
C MET A 422 -17.01 -14.36 -12.64
N ASP A 423 -18.26 -13.92 -12.75
CA ASP A 423 -19.37 -14.71 -13.28
C ASP A 423 -20.42 -13.81 -13.98
N PRO A 424 -20.39 -13.74 -15.32
CA PRO A 424 -21.35 -12.98 -16.11
C PRO A 424 -22.81 -13.42 -15.96
N ALA A 425 -23.08 -14.61 -15.41
CA ALA A 425 -24.44 -15.11 -15.17
C ALA A 425 -25.12 -14.40 -13.99
N ILE A 426 -24.37 -13.70 -13.12
CA ILE A 426 -24.92 -12.92 -12.01
C ILE A 426 -25.49 -11.60 -12.56
N ALA A 427 -26.69 -11.68 -13.12
CA ALA A 427 -27.35 -10.57 -13.83
C ALA A 427 -27.54 -9.31 -12.97
N THR A 428 -27.69 -9.46 -11.65
CA THR A 428 -27.82 -8.32 -10.72
C THR A 428 -26.52 -7.53 -10.61
N ALA A 429 -25.36 -8.21 -10.59
CA ALA A 429 -24.04 -7.58 -10.59
C ALA A 429 -23.80 -6.86 -11.92
N LYS A 430 -24.07 -7.53 -13.04
CA LYS A 430 -23.98 -6.93 -14.37
C LYS A 430 -24.83 -5.66 -14.47
N SER A 431 -26.12 -5.74 -14.12
CA SER A 431 -27.04 -4.61 -14.22
C SER A 431 -26.60 -3.43 -13.36
N PHE A 432 -26.03 -3.68 -12.17
CA PHE A 432 -25.53 -2.59 -11.32
C PHE A 432 -24.25 -1.98 -11.88
N ALA A 433 -23.33 -2.81 -12.36
CA ALA A 433 -22.09 -2.35 -12.99
C ALA A 433 -22.39 -1.52 -14.25
N ASP A 434 -23.25 -1.98 -15.15
CA ASP A 434 -23.63 -1.23 -16.37
C ASP A 434 -24.30 0.12 -16.06
N ALA A 435 -25.05 0.20 -14.95
CA ALA A 435 -25.78 1.41 -14.56
C ALA A 435 -24.91 2.44 -13.81
N PHE A 436 -23.69 2.05 -13.39
CA PHE A 436 -22.76 2.97 -12.77
C PHE A 436 -22.06 3.82 -13.86
N PRO A 437 -21.94 5.15 -13.70
CA PRO A 437 -21.47 6.03 -14.76
C PRO A 437 -19.93 6.05 -14.83
N TRP A 438 -19.33 4.92 -15.20
CA TRP A 438 -17.87 4.70 -15.30
C TRP A 438 -17.17 5.66 -16.28
N ASP A 439 -17.89 6.24 -17.24
CA ASP A 439 -17.38 7.15 -18.26
C ASP A 439 -17.34 8.62 -17.81
N THR A 440 -18.10 8.96 -16.77
CA THR A 440 -18.00 10.24 -16.05
C THR A 440 -17.05 10.17 -14.85
N TRP A 441 -16.58 8.96 -14.52
CA TRP A 441 -15.44 8.79 -13.65
C TRP A 441 -14.20 9.24 -14.44
N ASP A 442 -13.66 10.39 -14.07
CA ASP A 442 -12.54 11.04 -14.76
C ASP A 442 -11.21 10.29 -14.62
N GLY A 443 -11.22 9.11 -13.97
CA GLY A 443 -10.04 8.32 -13.66
C GLY A 443 -9.05 9.07 -12.77
N ALA A 444 -9.45 10.23 -12.24
CA ALA A 444 -8.60 10.98 -11.34
C ALA A 444 -8.69 10.31 -9.98
N ILE A 445 -7.65 9.54 -9.66
CA ILE A 445 -7.04 9.73 -8.35
C ILE A 445 -6.77 11.23 -8.29
N ALA A 446 -7.57 11.99 -7.54
CA ALA A 446 -7.29 13.42 -7.40
C ALA A 446 -5.82 13.51 -6.98
N ALA A 447 -5.03 14.35 -7.66
CA ALA A 447 -3.58 14.45 -7.43
C ALA A 447 -3.24 14.82 -5.97
N ASP A 448 -4.26 15.15 -5.18
CA ASP A 448 -4.25 15.54 -3.78
C ASP A 448 -5.06 14.63 -2.83
N THR A 449 -5.77 13.59 -3.30
CA THR A 449 -6.43 12.61 -2.40
C THR A 449 -6.40 11.19 -2.95
N VAL A 450 -5.60 10.32 -2.33
CA VAL A 450 -5.73 8.86 -2.42
C VAL A 450 -6.54 8.41 -1.21
N THR A 451 -7.88 8.40 -1.29
CA THR A 451 -8.68 7.72 -0.27
C THR A 451 -8.70 6.21 -0.57
N PRO A 452 -8.83 5.33 0.43
CA PRO A 452 -8.96 3.89 0.19
C PRO A 452 -10.15 3.53 -0.73
N ALA A 453 -11.21 4.35 -0.72
CA ALA A 453 -12.36 4.16 -1.59
C ALA A 453 -12.06 4.44 -3.08
N ASP A 454 -11.21 5.42 -3.38
CA ASP A 454 -10.79 5.75 -4.75
C ASP A 454 -9.91 4.63 -5.33
N ALA A 455 -9.09 4.01 -4.48
CA ALA A 455 -8.29 2.84 -4.87
C ALA A 455 -9.16 1.63 -5.23
N ALA A 456 -10.18 1.34 -4.41
CA ALA A 456 -11.15 0.27 -4.69
C ALA A 456 -11.96 0.55 -5.96
N LEU A 457 -12.37 1.80 -6.21
CA LEU A 457 -13.09 2.18 -7.42
C LEU A 457 -12.21 2.04 -8.67
N SER A 458 -10.91 2.34 -8.56
CA SER A 458 -9.94 2.14 -9.64
C SER A 458 -9.81 0.66 -10.03
N CYS A 459 -9.76 -0.23 -9.03
CA CYS A 459 -9.80 -1.68 -9.26
C CYS A 459 -11.14 -2.10 -9.91
N GLY A 460 -12.26 -1.53 -9.44
CA GLY A 460 -13.59 -1.75 -10.02
C GLY A 460 -13.66 -1.38 -11.50
N ALA A 461 -13.13 -0.22 -11.88
CA ALA A 461 -13.11 0.24 -13.26
C ALA A 461 -12.27 -0.68 -14.15
N TRP A 462 -11.12 -1.15 -13.67
CA TRP A 462 -10.32 -2.17 -14.37
C TRP A 462 -11.16 -3.43 -14.68
N HIS A 463 -11.85 -3.97 -13.67
CA HIS A 463 -12.70 -5.15 -13.84
C HIS A 463 -13.82 -4.91 -14.86
N TYR A 464 -14.47 -3.75 -14.79
CA TYR A 464 -15.55 -3.42 -15.73
C TYR A 464 -15.04 -3.30 -17.16
N LEU A 465 -13.94 -2.56 -17.38
CA LEU A 465 -13.38 -2.32 -18.71
C LEU A 465 -12.92 -3.62 -19.39
N LEU A 466 -12.42 -4.60 -18.65
CA LEU A 466 -12.05 -5.91 -19.18
C LEU A 466 -13.24 -6.78 -19.63
N ASN A 467 -14.47 -6.50 -19.14
CA ASN A 467 -15.67 -7.21 -19.58
C ASN A 467 -16.32 -6.63 -20.84
N VAL A 468 -16.12 -5.34 -21.08
CA VAL A 468 -16.79 -4.59 -22.16
C VAL A 468 -15.88 -4.29 -23.36
N SER A 469 -14.59 -4.62 -23.25
CA SER A 469 -13.63 -4.62 -24.37
C SER A 469 -13.63 -5.95 -25.10
#